data_AF-A0A377ZB63-F1
#
_entry.id   AF-A0A377ZB63-F1
#
_cell.length_a   1.000
_cell.length_b   1.000
_cell.length_c   1.000
_cell.angle_alpha   90.00
_cell.angle_beta   90.00
_cell.angle_gamma   90.00
#
_symmetry.space_group_name_H-M   'P 1'
#
loop_
_entity.id
_entity.type
_entity.pdbx_description
1 polymer ?
#
loop_
_entity_poly.entity_id
_entity_poly.type
_entity_poly.pdbx_seq_one_letter_code
_entity_poly.pdbx_strand_id
1 'polypeptide(L)'
;MKMALAASFIPMSLRPVLLYVKSITDPTMFDALFADALSWRMAAEIAMPIAANASLGQQAMANYQQVLTAAMQRSLDEAHEPQQAMSDLASARIC
;
A
#
# COMPACT_ATOMS: atom_id res chain seq x y z
N MET A 1 -43.34 -23.29 11.84
CA MET A 1 -43.92 -22.22 12.68
C MET A 1 -43.15 -22.13 13.99
N LYS A 2 -42.05 -21.35 14.04
CA LYS A 2 -41.66 -20.54 15.19
C LYS A 2 -40.49 -19.63 14.79
N MET A 3 -40.82 -18.37 14.57
CA MET A 3 -39.89 -17.25 14.66
C MET A 3 -39.66 -16.96 16.13
N ALA A 4 -38.41 -16.83 16.57
CA ALA A 4 -38.04 -16.19 17.83
C ALA A 4 -36.59 -15.70 17.75
N LEU A 5 -36.46 -14.48 17.23
CA LEU A 5 -35.56 -13.41 17.64
C LEU A 5 -34.60 -13.76 18.81
N ALA A 6 -33.32 -13.99 18.52
CA ALA A 6 -32.22 -13.86 19.48
C ALA A 6 -31.38 -12.64 19.07
N ALA A 7 -31.97 -11.46 19.21
CA ALA A 7 -31.28 -10.19 19.13
C ALA A 7 -30.59 -9.92 20.49
N SER A 8 -29.46 -10.56 20.76
CA SER A 8 -28.67 -10.26 21.97
C SER A 8 -27.26 -10.84 21.93
N PHE A 9 -26.42 -10.46 20.96
CA PHE A 9 -24.96 -10.43 21.16
C PHE A 9 -24.24 -9.65 20.04
N ILE A 10 -24.46 -8.34 19.95
CA ILE A 10 -23.58 -7.46 19.18
C ILE A 10 -22.54 -6.91 20.16
N PRO A 11 -21.25 -7.26 20.05
CA PRO A 11 -20.23 -6.76 20.97
C PRO A 11 -20.14 -5.23 20.88
N MET A 12 -20.10 -4.63 22.07
CA MET A 12 -20.02 -3.20 22.36
C MET A 12 -18.69 -2.61 21.86
N SER A 13 -18.61 -2.27 20.57
CA SER A 13 -17.79 -1.19 19.97
C SER A 13 -17.68 -1.36 18.45
N LEU A 14 -18.80 -1.41 17.72
CA LEU A 14 -18.75 -1.28 16.26
C LEU A 14 -18.77 0.21 15.89
N ARG A 15 -17.60 0.85 15.86
CA ARG A 15 -17.47 2.19 15.27
C ARG A 15 -17.64 2.03 13.76
N PRO A 16 -18.60 2.71 13.10
CA PRO A 16 -18.67 2.69 11.64
C PRO A 16 -17.40 3.33 11.08
N VAL A 17 -16.67 2.58 10.25
CA VAL A 17 -15.49 3.08 9.54
C VAL A 17 -15.97 3.66 8.21
N LEU A 18 -15.73 4.95 7.99
CA LEU A 18 -15.99 5.60 6.71
C LEU A 18 -14.71 5.57 5.85
N LEU A 19 -14.79 4.88 4.72
CA LEU A 19 -13.77 4.97 3.66
C LEU A 19 -14.21 6.03 2.65
N TYR A 20 -13.36 7.02 2.41
CA TYR A 20 -13.62 8.07 1.43
C TYR A 20 -12.37 8.38 0.63
N VAL A 21 -12.55 8.75 -0.64
CA VAL A 21 -11.48 9.25 -1.49
C VAL A 21 -11.52 10.77 -1.46
N LYS A 22 -10.41 11.41 -1.10
CA LYS A 22 -10.27 12.87 -1.12
C LYS A 22 -9.43 13.28 -2.34
N SER A 23 -9.85 14.33 -3.03
CA SER A 23 -8.98 14.99 -4.00
C SER A 23 -7.90 15.77 -3.25
N ILE A 24 -6.64 15.41 -3.47
CA ILE A 24 -5.47 16.07 -2.88
C ILE A 24 -4.89 16.98 -3.95
N THR A 25 -4.79 18.28 -3.65
CA THR A 25 -4.23 19.31 -4.56
C THR A 25 -2.76 19.62 -4.29
N ASP A 26 -2.24 19.24 -3.12
CA ASP A 26 -0.85 19.44 -2.74
C ASP A 26 -0.02 18.19 -3.08
N PRO A 27 0.91 18.27 -4.04
CA PRO A 27 1.72 17.13 -4.45
C PRO A 27 2.72 16.68 -3.37
N THR A 28 3.02 17.51 -2.37
CA THR A 28 3.96 17.15 -1.28
C THR A 28 3.36 16.19 -0.25
N MET A 29 2.05 15.95 -0.30
CA MET A 29 1.39 14.95 0.56
C MET A 29 1.63 13.50 0.15
N PHE A 30 2.19 13.26 -1.04
CA PHE A 30 2.50 11.92 -1.52
C PHE A 30 3.96 11.55 -1.23
N ASP A 31 4.20 10.26 -1.00
CA ASP A 31 5.57 9.74 -0.91
C ASP A 31 6.31 9.96 -2.24
N ALA A 32 7.61 10.21 -2.16
CA ALA A 32 8.47 10.43 -3.32
C ALA A 32 8.40 9.25 -4.30
N LEU A 33 8.34 8.01 -3.79
CA LEU A 33 8.20 6.81 -4.62
C LEU A 33 6.90 6.79 -5.42
N PHE A 34 5.81 7.31 -4.85
CA PHE A 34 4.53 7.41 -5.56
C PHE A 34 4.61 8.45 -6.69
N ALA A 35 5.18 9.62 -6.41
CA ALA A 35 5.33 10.68 -7.40
C ALA A 35 6.20 10.23 -8.60
N ASP A 36 7.28 9.51 -8.32
CA ASP A 36 8.15 8.94 -9.36
C ASP A 36 7.44 7.87 -10.19
N ALA A 37 6.73 6.94 -9.53
CA ALA A 37 5.98 5.90 -10.23
C ALA A 37 4.91 6.50 -11.15
N LEU A 38 4.15 7.49 -10.65
CA LEU A 38 3.13 8.19 -11.44
C LEU A 38 3.75 8.88 -12.66
N SER A 39 4.90 9.52 -12.48
CA SER A 39 5.61 10.24 -13.55
C SER A 39 6.08 9.29 -14.65
N TRP A 40 6.68 8.15 -14.30
CA TRP A 40 7.09 7.13 -15.28
C TRP A 40 5.91 6.50 -16.01
N ARG A 41 4.81 6.24 -15.30
CA ARG A 41 3.59 5.70 -15.92
C ARG A 41 3.01 6.67 -16.94
N MET A 42 2.97 7.96 -16.59
CA MET A 42 2.50 9.01 -17.49
C MET A 42 3.44 9.18 -18.68
N ALA A 43 4.76 9.18 -18.46
CA ALA A 43 5.76 9.25 -19.52
C ALA A 43 5.59 8.13 -20.55
N ALA A 44 5.34 6.89 -20.09
CA ALA A 44 5.12 5.75 -20.98
C ALA A 44 3.83 5.91 -21.83
N GLU A 45 2.75 6.42 -21.25
CA GLU A 45 1.48 6.66 -21.95
C GLU A 45 1.60 7.77 -23.00
N ILE A 46 2.36 8.84 -22.72
CA ILE A 46 2.49 9.97 -23.64
C ILE A 46 3.59 9.78 -24.70
N ALA A 47 4.51 8.85 -24.50
CA ALA A 47 5.65 8.63 -25.40
C ALA A 47 5.24 8.30 -26.84
N MET A 48 4.20 7.48 -27.02
CA MET A 48 3.67 7.14 -28.35
C MET A 48 2.85 8.27 -28.98
N PRO A 49 1.85 8.86 -28.32
CA PRO A 49 1.01 9.89 -28.94
C PRO A 49 1.73 11.22 -29.15
N ILE A 50 2.74 11.57 -28.34
CA ILE A 50 3.41 12.88 -28.44
C ILE A 50 4.80 12.76 -29.08
N ALA A 51 5.63 11.82 -28.62
CA ALA A 51 7.02 11.71 -29.09
C ALA A 51 7.19 10.71 -30.25
N ALA A 52 6.16 9.93 -30.59
CA ALA A 52 6.19 8.87 -31.61
C ALA A 52 7.39 7.89 -31.45
N ASN A 53 7.87 7.70 -30.21
CA ASN A 53 9.05 6.90 -29.92
C ASN A 53 8.70 5.72 -29.01
N ALA A 54 8.57 4.54 -29.62
CA ALA A 54 8.24 3.30 -28.91
C ALA A 54 9.34 2.86 -27.91
N SER A 55 10.62 3.12 -28.22
CA SER A 55 11.74 2.79 -27.33
C SER A 55 11.68 3.58 -26.03
N LEU A 56 11.34 4.87 -26.13
CA LEU A 56 11.15 5.73 -24.96
C LEU A 56 10.00 5.22 -24.07
N GLY A 57 8.89 4.78 -24.67
CA GLY A 57 7.76 4.21 -23.94
C GLY A 57 8.14 2.91 -23.21
N GLN A 58 8.91 2.04 -23.87
CA GLN A 58 9.40 0.79 -23.27
C GLN A 58 10.37 1.06 -22.10
N GLN A 59 11.30 2.02 -22.25
CA GLN A 59 12.21 2.41 -21.19
C GLN A 59 11.47 3.03 -19.99
N ALA A 60 10.52 3.92 -20.24
CA ALA A 60 9.69 4.50 -19.19
C ALA A 60 8.89 3.44 -18.42
N MET A 61 8.38 2.43 -19.13
CA MET A 61 7.65 1.32 -18.49
C MET A 61 8.57 0.40 -17.67
N ALA A 62 9.81 0.18 -18.12
CA ALA A 62 10.80 -0.55 -17.33
C ALA A 62 11.16 0.20 -16.04
N ASN A 63 11.37 1.52 -16.10
CA ASN A 63 11.64 2.35 -14.93
C ASN A 63 10.46 2.36 -13.95
N TYR A 64 9.22 2.44 -14.47
CA TYR A 64 8.02 2.31 -13.64
C TYR A 64 8.00 1.01 -12.83
N GLN A 65 8.33 -0.12 -13.45
CA GLN A 65 8.37 -1.42 -12.77
C GLN A 65 9.45 -1.51 -11.70
N GLN A 66 10.59 -0.86 -11.91
CA GLN A 66 11.65 -0.77 -10.89
C GLN A 66 11.18 0.02 -9.66
N VAL A 67 10.56 1.19 -9.88
CA VAL A 67 10.04 2.02 -8.78
C VAL A 67 8.93 1.28 -8.02
N LEU A 68 8.04 0.57 -8.73
CA LEU A 68 7.00 -0.23 -8.10
C LEU A 68 7.58 -1.33 -7.21
N THR A 69 8.65 -1.98 -7.66
CA THR A 69 9.33 -3.02 -6.88
C THR A 69 9.96 -2.44 -5.60
N ALA A 70 10.61 -1.27 -5.70
CA ALA A 70 11.16 -0.57 -4.54
C ALA A 70 10.06 -0.14 -3.55
N ALA A 71 8.92 0.36 -4.04
CA ALA A 71 7.78 0.72 -3.20
C ALA A 71 7.17 -0.49 -2.47
N MET A 72 7.08 -1.64 -3.16
CA MET A 72 6.64 -2.89 -2.53
C MET A 72 7.59 -3.34 -1.43
N GLN A 73 8.91 -3.31 -1.68
CA GLN A 73 9.91 -3.64 -0.64
C GLN A 73 9.78 -2.73 0.57
N ARG A 74 9.67 -1.41 0.35
CA ARG A 74 9.49 -0.45 1.44
C ARG A 74 8.23 -0.72 2.26
N SER A 75 7.12 -1.04 1.60
CA SER A 75 5.85 -1.36 2.27
C SER A 75 5.97 -2.62 3.14
N LEU A 76 6.75 -3.61 2.69
CA LEU A 76 7.02 -4.84 3.45
C LEU A 76 7.90 -4.56 4.67
N ASP A 77 8.90 -3.70 4.51
CA ASP A 77 9.78 -3.28 5.61
C ASP A 77 9.02 -2.46 6.66
N GLU A 78 8.13 -1.56 6.25
CA GLU A 78 7.30 -0.74 7.14
C GLU A 78 6.23 -1.55 7.89
N ALA A 79 5.73 -2.63 7.29
CA ALA A 79 4.78 -3.55 7.94
C ALA A 79 5.46 -4.49 8.95
N HIS A 80 6.79 -4.52 9.00
CA HIS A 80 7.56 -5.35 9.92
C HIS A 80 7.71 -4.64 11.27
N GLU A 81 6.77 -4.88 12.19
CA GLU A 81 7.02 -4.64 13.61
C GLU A 81 8.26 -5.45 14.02
N PRO A 82 9.25 -4.88 14.73
CA PRO A 82 10.41 -5.63 15.17
C PRO A 82 9.91 -6.79 16.02
N GLN A 83 9.97 -8.00 15.47
CA GLN A 83 9.66 -9.22 16.18
C GLN A 83 10.58 -9.19 17.41
N GLN A 84 10.02 -8.90 18.59
CA GLN A 84 10.77 -8.92 19.83
C GLN A 84 11.41 -10.30 19.86
N ALA A 85 12.72 -10.35 19.59
CA ALA A 85 13.49 -11.57 19.71
C ALA A 85 13.19 -12.04 21.12
N MET A 86 12.45 -13.15 21.25
CA MET A 86 12.20 -13.73 22.54
C MET A 86 13.57 -13.97 23.15
N SER A 87 13.96 -13.09 24.07
CA SER A 87 15.24 -13.19 24.74
C SER A 87 15.30 -14.56 25.41
N ASP A 88 16.46 -15.23 25.36
CA ASP A 88 16.71 -16.54 25.97
C ASP A 88 16.23 -16.65 27.43
N LEU A 89 16.05 -15.52 28.12
CA LEU A 89 15.50 -15.44 29.48
C LEU A 89 14.02 -15.86 29.58
N ALA A 90 13.26 -15.82 28.48
CA ALA A 90 11.86 -16.25 28.44
C ALA A 90 11.73 -17.79 28.38
N SER A 91 12.72 -18.51 27.82
CA SER A 91 12.72 -19.99 27.80
C SER A 91 13.14 -20.58 29.16
N ALA A 92 13.99 -19.88 29.92
CA ALA A 92 14.49 -20.34 31.21
C ALA A 92 13.46 -20.31 32.36
N ARG A 93 12.30 -19.65 32.19
CA ARG A 93 11.25 -19.53 33.22
C ARG A 93 10.22 -20.67 33.19
N ILE A 94 10.32 -21.60 32.24
CA ILE A 94 9.32 -22.67 32.01
C ILE A 94 9.87 -24.07 32.42
N CYS A 95 11.10 -24.16 32.95
CA CYS A 95 11.64 -25.39 33.52
C CYS A 95 11.60 -25.40 35.04
#